data_AF-M2QJN1-F1
#
_entry.id   AF-M2QJN1-F1
#
_cell.length_a   1.000
_cell.length_b   1.000
_cell.length_c   1.000
_cell.angle_alpha   90.00
_cell.angle_beta   90.00
_cell.angle_gamma   90.00
#
_symmetry.space_group_name_H-M   'P 1'
#
loop_
_entity.id
_entity.type
_entity.pdbx_description
1 polymer ?
#
loop_
_entity_poly.entity_id
_entity_poly.type
_entity_poly.pdbx_seq_one_letter_code
_entity_poly.pdbx_strand_id
1 'polypeptide(L)'
;MISSRISMGMRLASGHRIPALGLNISNRALTPRQTTSSIREALRAGYRLFNIDYPNRSDLLHFGRVVRASRLKRDELFISATFTTTTEKGCKRKLINKLLTWLGMDYFDLICVNEPESNLERLLTAYQSLTTSRDEGIVKNIGVVNCGLQELQAIRSAFDTPSVNRLEVHPRCQHRSLVAHCHSHSTHIQAHLPFDNTDWWDHPVIHEIASKYERSPKTVAMRWCLNHGYSLLTSLNLAHISRIWSRADALKLSLANEDMATLDAIYYEKLDMPTEEAIPAPETWHDWIHIAQNPDWERLPPAHWRRMDFIYDKDGSPISSRRAHRRRVRRKVPSRWAKYGAPSRMLGRLSTAIMRGAREGDNVPARGDSGGVKGETMSLNGSTHYPSSPR
;
A
#
# COMPACT_ATOMS: atom_id res chain seq x y z
N MET A 1 -33.01 3.65 21.93
CA MET A 1 -32.65 2.23 22.03
C MET A 1 -31.85 1.84 20.79
N ILE A 2 -30.52 1.72 20.89
CA ILE A 2 -29.67 1.25 19.79
C ILE A 2 -29.73 -0.29 19.83
N SER A 3 -30.79 -0.85 19.25
CA SER A 3 -31.08 -2.28 19.34
C SER A 3 -30.42 -3.06 18.20
N SER A 4 -29.50 -3.94 18.61
CA SER A 4 -29.18 -5.26 18.04
C SER A 4 -28.63 -5.39 16.60
N ARG A 5 -27.34 -5.78 16.57
CA ARG A 5 -26.66 -6.66 15.59
C ARG A 5 -26.15 -6.05 14.28
N ILE A 6 -25.09 -5.25 14.39
CA ILE A 6 -23.94 -5.32 13.44
C ILE A 6 -23.05 -6.52 13.84
N SER A 7 -23.62 -7.72 13.98
CA SER A 7 -22.87 -8.92 14.36
C SER A 7 -22.89 -9.98 13.26
N MET A 8 -22.79 -9.54 12.00
CA MET A 8 -22.25 -10.41 10.97
C MET A 8 -20.75 -10.46 11.27
N GLY A 9 -20.32 -11.47 12.02
CA GLY A 9 -18.91 -11.70 12.33
C GLY A 9 -18.54 -13.08 11.83
N MET A 10 -17.50 -13.17 11.02
CA MET A 10 -17.03 -14.47 10.51
C MET A 10 -16.14 -15.14 11.54
N ARG A 11 -16.22 -16.47 11.62
CA ARG A 11 -15.37 -17.26 12.51
C ARG A 11 -14.08 -17.60 11.78
N LEU A 12 -12.95 -17.19 12.34
CA LEU A 12 -11.62 -17.60 11.85
C LEU A 12 -11.34 -19.05 12.29
N ALA A 13 -10.38 -19.70 11.65
CA ALA A 13 -9.95 -21.06 12.00
C ALA A 13 -9.53 -21.18 13.48
N SER A 14 -8.96 -20.12 14.05
CA SER A 14 -8.58 -20.03 15.47
C SER A 14 -9.78 -20.00 16.44
N GLY A 15 -11.01 -19.88 15.94
CA GLY A 15 -12.22 -19.71 16.74
C GLY A 15 -12.57 -18.26 17.09
N HIS A 16 -11.64 -17.31 16.91
CA HIS A 16 -11.92 -15.88 17.06
C HIS A 16 -12.92 -15.39 16.01
N ARG A 17 -13.68 -14.35 16.34
CA ARG A 17 -14.64 -13.72 15.42
C ARG A 17 -14.09 -12.41 14.86
N ILE A 18 -14.03 -12.31 13.54
CA ILE A 18 -13.71 -11.06 12.85
C ILE A 18 -15.00 -10.33 12.47
N PRO A 19 -15.18 -9.04 12.83
CA PRO A 19 -16.34 -8.27 12.39
C PRO A 19 -16.40 -8.15 10.85
N ALA A 20 -17.60 -8.22 10.27
CA ALA A 20 -17.80 -8.16 8.83
C ALA A 20 -17.33 -6.86 8.19
N LEU A 21 -17.44 -5.74 8.90
CA LEU A 21 -17.10 -4.42 8.39
C LEU A 21 -16.13 -3.72 9.31
N GLY A 22 -15.07 -3.20 8.72
CA GLY A 22 -14.00 -2.51 9.40
C GLY A 22 -13.53 -1.25 8.69
N LEU A 23 -12.70 -0.52 9.41
CA LEU A 23 -12.14 0.75 8.98
C LEU A 23 -10.61 0.62 8.88
N ASN A 24 -10.08 0.93 7.70
CA ASN A 24 -8.65 1.02 7.47
C ASN A 24 -8.15 2.44 7.76
N ILE A 25 -7.26 2.56 8.73
CA ILE A 25 -6.64 3.80 9.18
C ILE A 25 -5.25 3.87 8.56
N SER A 26 -5.07 4.81 7.64
CA SER A 26 -3.79 5.09 6.98
C SER A 26 -3.42 6.55 7.18
N ASN A 27 -2.14 6.78 7.46
CA ASN A 27 -1.58 8.11 7.71
C ASN A 27 -1.37 8.95 6.46
N ARG A 28 -1.65 8.41 5.28
CA ARG A 28 -1.37 9.07 4.00
C ARG A 28 -2.39 10.15 3.63
N ALA A 29 -3.52 10.26 4.35
CA ALA A 29 -4.65 11.09 3.91
C ALA A 29 -5.29 12.00 4.98
N LEU A 30 -5.02 11.81 6.28
CA LEU A 30 -5.75 12.49 7.35
C LEU A 30 -4.82 13.20 8.33
N THR A 31 -5.26 14.36 8.82
CA THR A 31 -4.66 15.02 9.99
C THR A 31 -5.01 14.27 11.28
N PRO A 32 -4.24 14.43 12.38
CA PRO A 32 -4.54 13.76 13.65
C PRO A 32 -5.96 14.02 14.19
N ARG A 33 -6.48 15.25 13.98
CA ARG A 33 -7.84 15.63 14.37
C ARG A 33 -8.90 14.89 13.55
N GLN A 34 -8.66 14.70 12.26
CA GLN A 34 -9.54 13.95 11.36
C GLN A 34 -9.49 12.45 11.67
N THR A 35 -8.31 11.89 11.94
CA THR A 35 -8.15 10.52 12.42
C THR A 35 -8.99 10.28 13.67
N THR A 36 -8.83 11.16 14.68
CA THR A 36 -9.59 11.10 15.96
C THR A 36 -11.10 11.13 15.72
N SER A 37 -11.58 12.10 14.93
CA SER A 37 -13.00 12.26 14.63
C SER A 37 -13.55 11.04 13.91
N SER A 38 -12.81 10.51 12.93
CA SER A 38 -13.23 9.36 12.14
C SER A 38 -13.37 8.09 12.97
N ILE A 39 -12.41 7.82 13.86
CA ILE A 39 -12.48 6.66 14.76
C ILE A 39 -13.69 6.79 15.69
N ARG A 40 -13.92 7.98 16.25
CA ARG A 40 -15.06 8.23 17.14
C ARG A 40 -16.39 8.02 16.43
N GLU A 41 -16.55 8.55 15.22
CA GLU A 41 -17.76 8.35 14.43
C GLU A 41 -17.94 6.89 14.00
N ALA A 42 -16.88 6.18 13.65
CA ALA A 42 -16.95 4.75 13.35
C ALA A 42 -17.42 3.93 14.56
N LEU A 43 -16.90 4.21 15.75
CA LEU A 43 -17.36 3.56 16.98
C LEU A 43 -18.86 3.82 17.25
N ARG A 44 -19.32 5.06 17.03
CA ARG A 44 -20.74 5.45 17.13
C ARG A 44 -21.62 4.75 16.09
N ALA A 45 -21.12 4.58 14.88
CA ALA A 45 -21.77 3.83 13.80
C ALA A 45 -21.74 2.29 14.03
N GLY A 46 -21.08 1.82 15.09
CA GLY A 46 -21.05 0.41 15.48
C GLY A 46 -19.87 -0.39 14.92
N TYR A 47 -18.88 0.26 14.31
CA TYR A 47 -17.65 -0.42 13.89
C TYR A 47 -16.90 -0.98 15.10
N ARG A 48 -16.39 -2.20 14.95
CA ARG A 48 -15.53 -2.86 15.93
C ARG A 48 -14.22 -3.39 15.33
N LEU A 49 -14.12 -3.47 14.00
CA LEU A 49 -12.88 -3.83 13.30
C LEU A 49 -12.14 -2.57 12.84
N PHE A 50 -10.88 -2.43 13.26
CA PHE A 50 -10.00 -1.35 12.85
C PHE A 50 -8.67 -1.92 12.38
N ASN A 51 -8.30 -1.67 11.13
CA ASN A 51 -6.96 -1.98 10.62
C ASN A 51 -6.09 -0.74 10.64
N ILE A 52 -4.88 -0.86 11.18
CA ILE A 52 -3.87 0.19 11.11
C ILE A 52 -2.89 -0.17 10.00
N ASP A 53 -2.84 0.70 8.99
CA ASP A 53 -1.92 0.59 7.86
C ASP A 53 -0.90 1.72 7.93
N TYR A 54 0.38 1.40 7.76
CA TYR A 54 1.49 2.35 7.97
C TYR A 54 1.43 3.09 9.33
N PRO A 55 1.50 2.34 10.45
CA PRO A 55 1.37 2.92 11.79
C PRO A 55 2.44 3.99 12.07
N ASN A 56 2.00 5.15 12.55
CA ASN A 56 2.88 6.15 13.15
C ASN A 56 2.44 6.48 14.58
N ARG A 57 3.35 7.08 15.34
CA ARG A 57 3.14 7.38 16.76
C ARG A 57 1.92 8.27 17.00
N SER A 58 1.69 9.29 16.17
CA SER A 58 0.61 10.25 16.38
C SER A 58 -0.75 9.57 16.25
N ASP A 59 -0.99 8.86 15.16
CA ASP A 59 -2.29 8.21 14.91
C ASP A 59 -2.61 7.15 15.97
N LEU A 60 -1.61 6.37 16.39
CA LEU A 60 -1.80 5.35 17.42
C LEU A 60 -2.12 5.94 18.80
N LEU A 61 -1.47 7.04 19.18
CA LEU A 61 -1.80 7.75 20.42
C LEU A 61 -3.22 8.31 20.40
N HIS A 62 -3.65 8.86 19.26
CA HIS A 62 -5.02 9.36 19.10
C HIS A 62 -6.04 8.21 19.11
N PHE A 63 -5.75 7.11 18.43
CA PHE A 63 -6.59 5.91 18.44
C PHE A 63 -6.77 5.38 19.87
N GLY A 64 -5.67 5.18 20.59
CA GLY A 64 -5.69 4.74 21.98
C GLY A 64 -6.51 5.66 22.89
N ARG A 65 -6.38 6.98 22.72
CA ARG A 65 -7.19 7.97 23.46
C ARG A 65 -8.67 7.84 23.16
N VAL A 66 -9.07 7.70 21.89
CA VAL A 66 -10.48 7.54 21.49
C VAL A 66 -11.05 6.25 22.05
N VAL A 67 -10.32 5.14 21.97
CA VAL A 67 -10.77 3.86 22.52
C VAL A 67 -10.95 3.95 24.03
N ARG A 68 -9.99 4.50 24.78
CA ARG A 68 -10.13 4.69 26.24
C ARG A 68 -11.31 5.59 26.59
N ALA A 69 -11.52 6.68 25.84
CA ALA A 69 -12.65 7.58 26.05
C ALA A 69 -14.01 6.94 25.70
N SER A 70 -14.04 5.94 24.81
CA SER A 70 -15.26 5.23 24.42
C SER A 70 -15.82 4.32 25.52
N ARG A 71 -14.99 3.95 26.51
CA ARG A 71 -15.30 2.99 27.59
C ARG A 71 -15.69 1.59 27.10
N LEU A 72 -15.45 1.27 25.84
CA LEU A 72 -15.56 -0.11 25.33
C LEU A 72 -14.45 -0.96 25.96
N LYS A 73 -14.77 -2.21 26.28
CA LYS A 73 -13.75 -3.16 26.69
C LYS A 73 -12.85 -3.49 25.50
N ARG A 74 -11.58 -3.84 25.77
CA ARG A 74 -10.62 -4.17 24.71
C ARG A 74 -11.05 -5.36 23.87
N ASP A 75 -11.71 -6.36 24.47
CA ASP A 75 -12.21 -7.57 23.82
C ASP A 75 -13.47 -7.34 22.96
N GLU A 76 -14.12 -6.18 23.06
CA GLU A 76 -15.19 -5.76 22.15
C GLU A 76 -14.65 -5.24 20.81
N LEU A 77 -13.34 -4.97 20.72
CA LEU A 77 -12.68 -4.43 19.53
C LEU A 77 -11.80 -5.48 18.87
N PHE A 78 -11.81 -5.49 17.54
CA PHE A 78 -10.88 -6.24 16.72
C PHE A 78 -9.88 -5.27 16.09
N ILE A 79 -8.67 -5.20 16.65
CA ILE A 79 -7.60 -4.30 16.22
C ILE A 79 -6.59 -5.10 15.40
N SER A 80 -6.44 -4.73 14.13
CA SER A 80 -5.46 -5.33 13.23
C SER A 80 -4.41 -4.35 12.76
N ALA A 81 -3.26 -4.87 12.31
CA ALA A 81 -2.20 -4.06 11.70
C ALA A 81 -1.61 -4.74 10.46
N THR A 82 -1.15 -3.92 9.50
CA THR A 82 -0.37 -4.38 8.35
C THR A 82 1.10 -4.02 8.53
N PHE A 83 2.02 -4.96 8.29
CA PHE A 83 3.45 -4.70 8.28
C PHE A 83 4.03 -4.93 6.89
N THR A 84 4.78 -3.94 6.39
CA THR A 84 5.54 -4.06 5.15
C THR A 84 6.97 -4.48 5.44
N THR A 85 7.41 -5.52 4.74
CA THR A 85 8.74 -6.13 4.83
C THR A 85 9.86 -5.28 4.22
N THR A 86 9.54 -4.35 3.31
CA THR A 86 10.51 -3.47 2.62
C THR A 86 11.13 -2.40 3.51
N THR A 87 10.66 -2.27 4.76
CA THR A 87 11.28 -1.34 5.72
C THR A 87 12.41 -2.06 6.45
N GLU A 88 13.52 -1.35 6.77
CA GLU A 88 14.62 -1.86 7.63
C GLU A 88 14.11 -2.44 8.99
N LYS A 89 12.86 -2.09 9.31
CA LYS A 89 12.05 -2.53 10.44
C LYS A 89 11.00 -3.57 10.02
N GLY A 90 11.39 -4.60 9.24
CA GLY A 90 10.55 -5.80 9.01
C GLY A 90 9.90 -6.27 10.32
N CYS A 91 8.80 -7.04 10.26
CA CYS A 91 7.91 -7.27 11.41
C CYS A 91 8.60 -7.91 12.63
N LYS A 92 9.24 -7.07 13.45
CA LYS A 92 10.06 -7.45 14.59
C LYS A 92 9.27 -7.25 15.87
N ARG A 93 9.46 -8.16 16.81
CA ARG A 93 8.90 -8.13 18.17
C ARG A 93 8.98 -6.75 18.85
N LYS A 94 10.14 -6.09 18.76
CA LYS A 94 10.37 -4.74 19.33
C LYS A 94 9.44 -3.67 18.73
N LEU A 95 9.15 -3.76 17.42
CA LEU A 95 8.25 -2.83 16.76
C LEU A 95 6.81 -3.07 17.21
N ILE A 96 6.35 -4.33 17.26
CA ILE A 96 5.01 -4.70 17.73
C ILE A 96 4.77 -4.14 19.15
N ASN A 97 5.71 -4.36 20.08
CA ASN A 97 5.64 -3.80 21.43
C ASN A 97 5.50 -2.28 21.41
N LYS A 98 6.32 -1.59 20.61
CA LYS A 98 6.29 -0.14 20.51
C LYS A 98 4.94 0.38 20.03
N LEU A 99 4.31 -0.29 19.06
CA LEU A 99 2.98 0.08 18.57
C LEU A 99 1.91 -0.14 19.64
N LEU A 100 1.97 -1.27 20.34
CA LEU A 100 1.08 -1.60 21.46
C LEU A 100 1.19 -0.57 22.60
N THR A 101 2.41 -0.15 22.95
CA THR A 101 2.64 0.93 23.92
C THR A 101 1.99 2.24 23.48
N TRP A 102 2.10 2.61 22.19
CA TRP A 102 1.47 3.83 21.68
C TRP A 102 -0.06 3.75 21.64
N LEU A 103 -0.62 2.59 21.32
CA LEU A 103 -2.06 2.33 21.44
C LEU A 103 -2.51 2.35 22.91
N GLY A 104 -1.65 1.92 23.83
CA GLY A 104 -2.02 1.60 25.20
C GLY A 104 -2.90 0.35 25.24
N MET A 105 -2.42 -0.72 24.60
CA MET A 105 -3.08 -2.03 24.49
C MET A 105 -2.03 -3.14 24.67
N ASP A 106 -2.47 -4.33 25.06
CA ASP A 106 -1.56 -5.45 25.36
C ASP A 106 -1.40 -6.44 24.19
N TYR A 107 -2.33 -6.44 23.24
CA TYR A 107 -2.32 -7.38 22.12
C TYR A 107 -2.99 -6.81 20.85
N PHE A 108 -2.64 -7.40 19.71
CA PHE A 108 -3.36 -7.26 18.44
C PHE A 108 -4.25 -8.49 18.20
N ASP A 109 -5.43 -8.28 17.61
CA ASP A 109 -6.31 -9.38 17.20
C ASP A 109 -5.81 -10.05 15.93
N LEU A 110 -5.22 -9.28 15.01
CA LEU A 110 -4.66 -9.77 13.76
C LEU A 110 -3.45 -8.94 13.33
N ILE A 111 -2.37 -9.58 12.91
CA ILE A 111 -1.32 -8.90 12.15
C ILE A 111 -1.15 -9.58 10.79
N CYS A 112 -1.15 -8.78 9.72
CA CYS A 112 -0.88 -9.27 8.36
C CYS A 112 0.48 -8.80 7.83
N VAL A 113 1.21 -9.69 7.17
CA VAL A 113 2.42 -9.34 6.40
C VAL A 113 2.04 -8.88 5.00
N ASN A 114 2.64 -7.78 4.54
CA ASN A 114 2.54 -7.29 3.17
C ASN A 114 3.95 -7.26 2.55
N GLU A 115 4.24 -8.18 1.64
CA GLU A 115 5.48 -8.22 0.85
C GLU A 115 5.17 -7.83 -0.60
N PRO A 116 5.29 -6.54 -0.97
CA PRO A 116 4.85 -6.04 -2.27
C PRO A 116 5.73 -6.49 -3.44
N GLU A 117 6.95 -6.99 -3.18
CA GLU A 117 7.91 -7.41 -4.21
C GLU A 117 7.89 -8.92 -4.46
N SER A 118 6.91 -9.66 -3.90
CA SER A 118 6.82 -11.13 -3.97
C SER A 118 8.13 -11.86 -3.60
N ASN A 119 8.94 -11.27 -2.72
CA ASN A 119 10.15 -11.90 -2.22
C ASN A 119 9.79 -12.96 -1.16
N LEU A 120 9.80 -14.23 -1.57
CA LEU A 120 9.41 -15.35 -0.70
C LEU A 120 10.24 -15.44 0.58
N GLU A 121 11.56 -15.24 0.50
CA GLU A 121 12.43 -15.32 1.68
C GLU A 121 12.07 -14.26 2.73
N ARG A 122 11.83 -13.03 2.30
CA ARG A 122 11.41 -11.92 3.18
C ARG A 122 10.01 -12.14 3.74
N LEU A 123 9.09 -12.66 2.93
CA LEU A 123 7.75 -13.04 3.38
C LEU A 123 7.83 -14.10 4.49
N LEU A 124 8.55 -15.20 4.26
CA LEU A 124 8.68 -16.30 5.21
C LEU A 124 9.39 -15.85 6.50
N THR A 125 10.43 -15.03 6.39
CA THR A 125 11.15 -14.48 7.56
C THR A 125 10.24 -13.58 8.40
N ALA A 126 9.43 -12.73 7.75
CA ALA A 126 8.47 -11.88 8.45
C ALA A 126 7.33 -12.69 9.07
N TYR A 127 6.85 -13.72 8.36
CA TYR A 127 5.80 -14.62 8.85
C TYR A 127 6.28 -15.42 10.08
N GLN A 128 7.51 -15.94 10.06
CA GLN A 128 8.12 -16.59 11.22
C GLN A 128 8.14 -15.68 12.46
N SER A 129 8.48 -14.40 12.29
CA SER A 129 8.48 -13.44 13.39
C SER A 129 7.08 -13.20 13.98
N LEU A 130 6.04 -13.30 13.15
CA LEU A 130 4.65 -13.24 13.59
C LEU A 130 4.22 -14.53 14.31
N THR A 131 4.66 -15.69 13.85
CA THR A 131 4.43 -16.97 14.54
C THR A 131 4.91 -16.91 15.99
N THR A 132 6.15 -16.46 16.22
CA THR A 132 6.66 -16.27 17.59
C THR A 132 5.81 -15.28 18.39
N SER A 133 5.40 -14.16 17.79
CA SER A 133 4.57 -13.15 18.49
C SER A 133 3.15 -13.66 18.81
N ARG A 134 2.63 -14.59 18.00
CA ARG A 134 1.37 -15.28 18.25
C ARG A 134 1.49 -16.25 19.41
N ASP A 135 2.54 -17.06 19.41
CA ASP A 135 2.77 -18.08 20.44
C ASP A 135 3.02 -17.42 21.82
N GLU A 136 3.59 -16.21 21.86
CA GLU A 136 3.70 -15.37 23.06
C GLU A 136 2.37 -14.71 23.49
N GLY A 137 1.29 -14.87 22.72
CA GLY A 137 -0.05 -14.36 23.04
C GLY A 137 -0.31 -12.88 22.73
N ILE A 138 0.67 -12.21 22.11
CA ILE A 138 0.70 -10.77 21.82
C ILE A 138 -0.07 -10.44 20.54
N VAL A 139 -0.20 -11.45 19.68
CA VAL A 139 -1.01 -11.41 18.47
C VAL A 139 -1.93 -12.62 18.51
N LYS A 140 -3.25 -12.42 18.36
CA LYS A 140 -4.19 -13.55 18.41
C LYS A 140 -4.27 -14.34 17.11
N ASN A 141 -4.10 -13.65 15.97
CA ASN A 141 -4.15 -14.24 14.63
C ASN A 141 -3.07 -13.63 13.74
N ILE A 142 -2.52 -14.42 12.84
CA ILE A 142 -1.53 -13.96 11.86
C ILE A 142 -2.06 -14.20 10.45
N GLY A 143 -1.76 -13.28 9.55
CA GLY A 143 -2.30 -13.28 8.20
C GLY A 143 -1.32 -12.71 7.18
N VAL A 144 -1.80 -12.60 5.95
CA VAL A 144 -1.06 -12.05 4.82
C VAL A 144 -1.92 -11.07 4.02
N VAL A 145 -1.28 -10.28 3.17
CA VAL A 145 -1.91 -9.33 2.25
C VAL A 145 -1.40 -9.63 0.85
N ASN A 146 -2.31 -9.75 -0.13
CA ASN A 146 -1.98 -9.94 -1.54
C ASN A 146 -1.09 -11.16 -1.85
N CYS A 147 -1.16 -12.23 -1.05
CA CYS A 147 -0.46 -13.47 -1.35
C CYS A 147 -1.26 -14.32 -2.34
N GLY A 148 -0.61 -14.73 -3.42
CA GLY A 148 -1.13 -15.68 -4.41
C GLY A 148 -0.91 -17.13 -3.98
N LEU A 149 -1.15 -18.06 -4.90
CA LEU A 149 -1.04 -19.50 -4.62
C LEU A 149 0.39 -19.90 -4.22
N GLN A 150 1.40 -19.37 -4.90
CA GLN A 150 2.81 -19.69 -4.64
C GLN A 150 3.22 -19.28 -3.22
N GLU A 151 2.91 -18.05 -2.82
CA GLU A 151 3.23 -17.55 -1.48
C GLU A 151 2.50 -18.34 -0.39
N LEU A 152 1.21 -18.65 -0.58
CA LEU A 152 0.42 -19.42 0.39
C LEU A 152 0.95 -20.85 0.54
N GLN A 153 1.33 -21.49 -0.57
CA GLN A 153 1.94 -22.83 -0.53
C GLN A 153 3.29 -22.82 0.18
N ALA A 154 4.13 -21.81 -0.09
CA ALA A 154 5.42 -21.65 0.58
C ALA A 154 5.25 -21.49 2.10
N ILE A 155 4.32 -20.65 2.54
CA ILE A 155 4.00 -20.47 3.96
C ILE A 155 3.57 -21.81 4.57
N ARG A 156 2.63 -22.52 3.94
CA ARG A 156 2.11 -23.79 4.45
C ARG A 156 3.13 -24.92 4.52
N SER A 157 4.18 -24.84 3.70
CA SER A 157 5.27 -25.80 3.73
C SER A 157 6.19 -25.61 4.94
N ALA A 158 6.18 -24.41 5.55
CA ALA A 158 7.07 -24.05 6.65
C ALA A 158 6.34 -23.76 7.97
N PHE A 159 5.06 -23.34 7.93
CA PHE A 159 4.31 -22.78 9.06
C PHE A 159 2.83 -23.15 9.01
N ASP A 160 2.11 -22.80 10.09
CA ASP A 160 0.65 -22.84 10.11
C ASP A 160 0.06 -21.91 9.04
N THR A 161 -1.08 -22.35 8.50
CA THR A 161 -1.81 -21.62 7.46
C THR A 161 -2.24 -20.23 7.97
N PRO A 162 -2.12 -19.16 7.16
CA PRO A 162 -2.61 -17.84 7.53
C PRO A 162 -4.08 -17.86 7.91
N SER A 163 -4.43 -17.19 9.02
CA SER A 163 -5.82 -17.04 9.44
C SER A 163 -6.63 -16.18 8.47
N VAL A 164 -5.96 -15.22 7.82
CA VAL A 164 -6.55 -14.26 6.88
C VAL A 164 -5.62 -14.04 5.70
N ASN A 165 -6.18 -14.01 4.49
CA ASN A 165 -5.55 -13.39 3.32
C ASN A 165 -6.37 -12.15 2.93
N ARG A 166 -5.75 -10.97 2.99
CA ARG A 166 -6.38 -9.72 2.62
C ARG A 166 -6.11 -9.42 1.16
N LEU A 167 -7.17 -9.30 0.35
CA LEU A 167 -7.10 -9.22 -1.11
C LEU A 167 -8.04 -8.14 -1.65
N GLU A 168 -7.69 -7.57 -2.81
CA GLU A 168 -8.61 -6.80 -3.65
C GLU A 168 -9.68 -7.75 -4.19
N VAL A 169 -10.89 -7.66 -3.65
CA VAL A 169 -11.99 -8.54 -4.07
C VAL A 169 -13.26 -7.73 -4.25
N HIS A 170 -13.83 -7.78 -5.44
CA HIS A 170 -15.07 -7.10 -5.83
C HIS A 170 -15.72 -7.83 -7.02
N PRO A 171 -16.96 -7.51 -7.44
CA PRO A 171 -17.65 -8.25 -8.50
C PRO A 171 -16.83 -8.44 -9.79
N ARG A 172 -16.03 -7.44 -10.16
CA ARG A 172 -15.12 -7.53 -11.30
C ARG A 172 -13.80 -8.26 -11.02
N CYS A 173 -13.31 -8.35 -9.79
CA CYS A 173 -12.04 -8.98 -9.42
C CYS A 173 -12.31 -10.01 -8.31
N GLN A 174 -12.64 -11.25 -8.70
CA GLN A 174 -13.16 -12.26 -7.77
C GLN A 174 -12.09 -13.23 -7.27
N HIS A 175 -10.96 -13.37 -7.98
CA HIS A 175 -9.88 -14.31 -7.67
C HIS A 175 -10.38 -15.74 -7.38
N ARG A 176 -11.27 -16.28 -8.22
CA ARG A 176 -12.05 -17.51 -7.92
C ARG A 176 -11.18 -18.69 -7.49
N SER A 177 -10.08 -18.96 -8.20
CA SER A 177 -9.14 -20.05 -7.90
C SER A 177 -8.42 -19.85 -6.55
N LEU A 178 -7.90 -18.64 -6.32
CA LEU A 178 -7.21 -18.27 -5.09
C LEU A 178 -8.16 -18.26 -3.87
N VAL A 179 -9.38 -17.75 -4.03
CA VAL A 179 -10.42 -17.78 -2.98
C VAL A 179 -10.78 -19.22 -2.63
N ALA A 180 -11.01 -20.07 -3.64
CA ALA A 180 -11.27 -21.49 -3.41
C ALA A 180 -10.12 -22.18 -2.66
N HIS A 181 -8.87 -21.85 -3.02
CA HIS A 181 -7.69 -22.33 -2.30
C HIS A 181 -7.64 -21.82 -0.85
N CYS A 182 -7.95 -20.56 -0.60
CA CYS A 182 -7.99 -20.02 0.76
C CYS A 182 -9.06 -20.73 1.60
N HIS A 183 -10.26 -20.91 1.07
CA HIS A 183 -11.36 -21.58 1.76
C HIS A 183 -11.04 -23.05 2.08
N SER A 184 -10.44 -23.80 1.15
CA SER A 184 -10.08 -25.21 1.40
C SER A 184 -9.02 -25.38 2.49
N HIS A 185 -8.27 -24.31 2.81
CA HIS A 185 -7.28 -24.30 3.88
C HIS A 185 -7.71 -23.46 5.09
N SER A 186 -8.99 -23.11 5.21
CA SER A 186 -9.53 -22.31 6.32
C SER A 186 -8.87 -20.93 6.49
N THR A 187 -8.32 -20.37 5.40
CA THR A 187 -7.87 -18.97 5.34
C THR A 187 -9.04 -18.09 4.99
N HIS A 188 -9.38 -17.16 5.90
CA HIS A 188 -10.48 -16.22 5.70
C HIS A 188 -10.10 -15.12 4.70
N ILE A 189 -10.99 -14.79 3.77
CA ILE A 189 -10.80 -13.66 2.85
C ILE A 189 -11.27 -12.36 3.52
N GLN A 190 -10.33 -11.41 3.67
CA GLN A 190 -10.65 -10.04 4.03
C GLN A 190 -10.54 -9.14 2.80
N ALA A 191 -11.67 -8.75 2.24
CA ALA A 191 -11.73 -7.84 1.11
C ALA A 191 -11.30 -6.42 1.50
N HIS A 192 -10.47 -5.80 0.66
CA HIS A 192 -10.37 -4.34 0.59
C HIS A 192 -10.88 -3.86 -0.77
N LEU A 193 -11.67 -2.80 -0.78
CA LEU A 193 -12.22 -2.22 -2.01
C LEU A 193 -11.42 -0.98 -2.38
N PRO A 194 -10.91 -0.85 -3.62
CA PRO A 194 -10.16 0.33 -4.04
C PRO A 194 -11.13 1.48 -4.34
N PHE A 195 -11.71 2.07 -3.27
CA PHE A 195 -12.76 3.11 -3.30
C PHE A 195 -12.42 4.42 -4.02
N ASP A 196 -11.16 4.60 -4.39
CA ASP A 196 -10.66 5.75 -5.12
C ASP A 196 -10.34 5.44 -6.59
N ASN A 197 -10.40 4.17 -7.01
CA ASN A 197 -10.26 3.75 -8.41
C ASN A 197 -11.63 3.66 -9.11
N THR A 198 -11.93 4.60 -10.01
CA THR A 198 -13.27 4.82 -10.57
C THR A 198 -13.80 3.73 -11.48
N ASP A 199 -12.93 2.90 -12.05
CA ASP A 199 -13.29 2.16 -13.27
C ASP A 199 -14.06 0.87 -12.98
N TRP A 200 -13.97 0.33 -11.76
CA TRP A 200 -14.55 -0.98 -11.47
C TRP A 200 -16.02 -0.94 -11.04
N TRP A 201 -16.47 0.10 -10.33
CA TRP A 201 -17.88 0.24 -9.92
C TRP A 201 -18.76 0.94 -10.95
N ASP A 202 -18.18 1.55 -11.98
CA ASP A 202 -18.91 2.22 -13.08
C ASP A 202 -19.48 1.23 -14.11
N HIS A 203 -19.48 -0.06 -13.77
CA HIS A 203 -20.01 -1.10 -14.63
C HIS A 203 -21.55 -1.01 -14.72
N PRO A 204 -22.16 -1.05 -15.91
CA PRO A 204 -23.62 -0.88 -16.09
C PRO A 204 -24.46 -1.79 -15.21
N VAL A 205 -24.10 -3.07 -15.10
CA VAL A 205 -24.77 -4.05 -14.23
C VAL A 205 -24.76 -3.63 -12.75
N ILE A 206 -23.64 -3.07 -12.26
CA ILE A 206 -23.56 -2.63 -10.86
C ILE A 206 -24.49 -1.42 -10.67
N HIS A 207 -24.55 -0.51 -11.64
CA HIS A 207 -25.45 0.64 -11.62
C HIS A 207 -26.93 0.26 -11.69
N GLU A 208 -27.28 -0.70 -12.54
CA GLU A 208 -28.64 -1.22 -12.67
C GLU A 208 -29.12 -1.82 -11.34
N ILE A 209 -28.31 -2.71 -10.76
CA ILE A 209 -28.61 -3.31 -9.45
C ILE A 209 -28.64 -2.23 -8.35
N ALA A 210 -27.69 -1.30 -8.34
CA ALA A 210 -27.68 -0.20 -7.37
C ALA A 210 -28.96 0.65 -7.45
N SER A 211 -29.46 0.91 -8.65
CA SER A 211 -30.71 1.64 -8.88
C SER A 211 -31.92 0.87 -8.35
N LYS A 212 -31.99 -0.44 -8.63
CA LYS A 212 -33.05 -1.34 -8.12
C LYS A 212 -33.19 -1.29 -6.58
N TYR A 213 -32.08 -1.12 -5.87
CA TYR A 213 -32.06 -1.09 -4.40
C TYR A 213 -32.02 0.32 -3.81
N GLU A 214 -32.06 1.38 -4.63
CA GLU A 214 -31.88 2.77 -4.20
C GLU A 214 -30.61 2.96 -3.35
N ARG A 215 -29.52 2.33 -3.76
CA ARG A 215 -28.21 2.40 -3.08
C ARG A 215 -27.12 2.83 -4.04
N SER A 216 -25.95 3.16 -3.48
CA SER A 216 -24.78 3.45 -4.31
C SER A 216 -24.16 2.16 -4.88
N PRO A 217 -23.53 2.21 -6.07
CA PRO A 217 -22.73 1.10 -6.61
C PRO A 217 -21.73 0.53 -5.60
N LYS A 218 -21.10 1.42 -4.80
CA LYS A 218 -20.16 1.07 -3.74
C LYS A 218 -20.83 0.24 -2.63
N THR A 219 -22.04 0.59 -2.22
CA THR A 219 -22.82 -0.16 -1.22
C THR A 219 -23.19 -1.55 -1.72
N VAL A 220 -23.60 -1.66 -3.00
CA VAL A 220 -23.90 -2.96 -3.62
C VAL A 220 -22.66 -3.84 -3.67
N ALA A 221 -21.52 -3.31 -4.10
CA ALA A 221 -20.26 -4.06 -4.14
C ALA A 221 -19.79 -4.51 -2.74
N MET A 222 -19.93 -3.66 -1.73
CA MET A 222 -19.67 -4.04 -0.35
C MET A 222 -20.58 -5.19 0.09
N ARG A 223 -21.89 -5.09 -0.20
CA ARG A 223 -22.84 -6.14 0.15
C ARG A 223 -22.55 -7.45 -0.56
N TRP A 224 -22.15 -7.40 -1.82
CA TRP A 224 -21.70 -8.57 -2.56
C TRP A 224 -20.55 -9.29 -1.83
N CYS A 225 -19.51 -8.59 -1.37
CA CYS A 225 -18.44 -9.20 -0.57
C CYS A 225 -18.96 -9.86 0.71
N LEU A 226 -19.88 -9.18 1.41
CA LEU A 226 -20.47 -9.68 2.65
C LEU A 226 -21.30 -10.94 2.43
N ASN A 227 -22.03 -11.04 1.32
CA ASN A 227 -22.82 -12.21 0.96
C ASN A 227 -21.94 -13.42 0.60
N HIS A 228 -20.75 -13.19 0.04
CA HIS A 228 -19.72 -14.22 -0.15
C HIS A 228 -19.01 -14.63 1.15
N GLY A 229 -19.40 -14.04 2.30
CA GLY A 229 -18.82 -14.37 3.59
C GLY A 229 -17.46 -13.70 3.86
N TYR A 230 -17.07 -12.71 3.07
CA TYR A 230 -15.82 -11.97 3.29
C TYR A 230 -15.99 -10.89 4.35
N SER A 231 -14.94 -10.63 5.13
CA SER A 231 -14.88 -9.40 5.94
C SER A 231 -14.36 -8.26 5.08
N LEU A 232 -14.72 -7.03 5.38
CA LEU A 232 -14.47 -5.89 4.52
C LEU A 232 -13.78 -4.75 5.27
N LEU A 233 -12.68 -4.25 4.72
CA LEU A 233 -12.04 -3.01 5.18
C LEU A 233 -12.38 -1.86 4.23
N THR A 234 -12.92 -0.79 4.80
CA THR A 234 -13.17 0.45 4.06
C THR A 234 -12.04 1.44 4.32
N SER A 235 -11.53 2.09 3.27
CA SER A 235 -10.49 3.12 3.42
C SER A 235 -11.03 4.35 4.18
N LEU A 236 -10.12 5.19 4.69
CA LEU A 236 -10.38 6.52 5.26
C LEU A 236 -9.77 7.60 4.36
N ASN A 237 -10.59 8.52 3.84
CA ASN A 237 -10.15 9.75 3.18
C ASN A 237 -11.01 10.95 3.64
N LEU A 238 -10.63 12.17 3.26
CA LEU A 238 -11.24 13.42 3.77
C LEU A 238 -12.76 13.50 3.58
N ALA A 239 -13.32 12.82 2.58
CA ALA A 239 -14.76 12.76 2.32
C ALA A 239 -15.49 11.69 3.17
N HIS A 240 -14.81 10.96 4.06
CA HIS A 240 -15.36 9.74 4.68
C HIS A 240 -16.13 9.90 5.98
N ILE A 241 -16.02 11.00 6.74
CA ILE A 241 -16.80 11.10 7.99
C ILE A 241 -18.30 10.98 7.70
N SER A 242 -18.79 11.63 6.64
CA SER A 242 -20.17 11.51 6.18
C SER A 242 -20.51 10.14 5.57
N ARG A 243 -19.51 9.35 5.15
CA ARG A 243 -19.69 8.03 4.53
C ARG A 243 -19.59 6.85 5.49
N ILE A 244 -19.08 7.03 6.70
CA ILE A 244 -18.99 5.97 7.73
C ILE A 244 -20.36 5.34 7.96
N TRP A 245 -21.38 6.18 8.12
CA TRP A 245 -22.75 5.74 8.36
C TRP A 245 -23.37 5.06 7.13
N SER A 246 -23.22 5.65 5.94
CA SER A 246 -23.77 5.07 4.70
C SER A 246 -23.09 3.76 4.30
N ARG A 247 -21.82 3.56 4.67
CA ARG A 247 -21.12 2.28 4.52
C ARG A 247 -21.62 1.23 5.48
N ALA A 248 -21.97 1.61 6.71
CA ALA A 248 -22.61 0.70 7.65
C ALA A 248 -23.97 0.19 7.12
N ASP A 249 -24.66 0.96 6.28
CA ASP A 249 -25.90 0.51 5.66
C ASP A 249 -25.72 -0.67 4.69
N ALA A 250 -24.51 -0.94 4.20
CA ALA A 250 -24.21 -2.15 3.42
C ALA A 250 -24.52 -3.42 4.23
N LEU A 251 -24.42 -3.39 5.56
CA LEU A 251 -24.76 -4.51 6.43
C LEU A 251 -26.27 -4.77 6.51
N LYS A 252 -27.09 -3.77 6.18
CA LYS A 252 -28.57 -3.83 6.26
C LYS A 252 -29.21 -4.11 4.91
N LEU A 253 -28.53 -3.80 3.81
CA LEU A 253 -29.00 -4.11 2.46
C LEU A 253 -29.26 -5.62 2.33
N SER A 254 -30.19 -6.09 1.51
CA SER A 254 -30.32 -7.51 1.17
C SER A 254 -30.47 -7.61 -0.34
N LEU A 255 -29.55 -8.31 -0.99
CA LEU A 255 -29.59 -8.55 -2.43
C LEU A 255 -30.30 -9.88 -2.68
N ALA A 256 -31.17 -9.92 -3.70
CA ALA A 256 -31.78 -11.14 -4.18
C ALA A 256 -30.72 -12.07 -4.81
N ASN A 257 -31.00 -13.37 -4.83
CA ASN A 257 -30.07 -14.37 -5.35
C ASN A 257 -29.77 -14.17 -6.84
N GLU A 258 -30.75 -13.71 -7.60
CA GLU A 258 -30.62 -13.44 -9.03
C GLU A 258 -29.68 -12.24 -9.28
N ASP A 259 -29.77 -11.21 -8.45
CA ASP A 259 -28.87 -10.04 -8.53
C ASP A 259 -27.45 -10.41 -8.11
N MET A 260 -27.31 -11.27 -7.10
CA MET A 260 -26.00 -11.84 -6.71
C MET A 260 -25.38 -12.63 -7.86
N ALA A 261 -26.15 -13.51 -8.51
CA ALA A 261 -25.69 -14.27 -9.67
C ALA A 261 -25.28 -13.36 -10.84
N THR A 262 -26.03 -12.27 -11.04
CA THR A 262 -25.72 -11.27 -12.07
C THR A 262 -24.40 -10.53 -11.76
N LEU A 263 -24.15 -10.20 -10.49
CA LEU A 263 -22.87 -9.62 -10.06
C LEU A 263 -21.71 -10.62 -10.14
N ASP A 264 -21.97 -11.90 -9.88
CA ASP A 264 -20.97 -12.96 -10.04
C ASP A 264 -20.57 -13.15 -11.51
N ALA A 265 -21.47 -12.90 -12.45
CA ALA A 265 -21.24 -13.05 -13.88
C ALA A 265 -20.35 -11.95 -14.50
N ILE A 266 -20.29 -10.75 -13.90
CA ILE A 266 -19.44 -9.65 -14.42
C ILE A 266 -17.97 -9.77 -14.04
N TYR A 267 -17.54 -10.98 -13.69
CA TYR A 267 -16.15 -11.32 -13.46
C TYR A 267 -15.32 -10.94 -14.69
N TYR A 268 -14.38 -10.02 -14.49
CA TYR A 268 -13.32 -9.78 -15.44
C TYR A 268 -12.06 -10.30 -14.79
N GLU A 269 -11.52 -11.41 -15.29
CA GLU A 269 -10.18 -11.80 -14.93
C GLU A 269 -9.26 -10.69 -15.43
N LYS A 270 -8.96 -9.72 -14.55
CA LYS A 270 -7.79 -8.89 -14.72
C LYS A 270 -6.68 -9.91 -14.72
N LEU A 271 -6.21 -10.24 -15.94
CA LEU A 271 -5.14 -11.19 -16.20
C LEU A 271 -4.20 -11.14 -15.02
N ASP A 272 -3.91 -12.31 -14.44
CA ASP A 272 -2.65 -12.51 -13.74
C ASP A 272 -1.62 -11.63 -14.43
N MET A 273 -1.01 -10.72 -13.67
CA MET A 273 0.23 -10.07 -14.12
C MET A 273 1.02 -11.16 -14.83
N PRO A 274 1.36 -11.00 -16.12
CA PRO A 274 1.78 -12.12 -16.94
C PRO A 274 2.83 -12.91 -16.15
N THR A 275 2.47 -14.13 -15.77
CA THR A 275 3.44 -15.09 -15.25
C THR A 275 4.35 -15.39 -16.41
N GLU A 276 5.42 -14.60 -16.57
CA GLU A 276 6.57 -14.88 -17.43
C GLU A 276 6.26 -15.78 -18.64
N GLU A 277 5.23 -15.49 -19.43
CA GLU A 277 5.24 -15.92 -20.82
C GLU A 277 6.22 -14.96 -21.44
N ALA A 278 7.47 -15.41 -21.43
CA ALA A 278 8.64 -14.70 -21.88
C ALA A 278 8.31 -13.99 -23.19
N ILE A 279 8.06 -12.68 -23.11
CA ILE A 279 8.28 -11.81 -24.25
C ILE A 279 9.80 -11.92 -24.46
N PRO A 280 10.28 -12.59 -25.52
CA PRO A 280 11.71 -12.76 -25.72
C PRO A 280 12.35 -11.37 -25.69
N ALA A 281 13.47 -11.24 -24.99
CA ALA A 281 14.21 -9.98 -25.00
C ALA A 281 14.49 -9.63 -26.47
N PRO A 282 14.14 -8.42 -26.94
CA PRO A 282 14.33 -8.06 -28.34
C PRO A 282 15.82 -8.19 -28.69
N GLU A 283 16.14 -9.15 -29.54
CA GLU A 283 17.52 -9.47 -29.93
C GLU A 283 18.06 -8.46 -30.95
N THR A 284 17.17 -7.74 -31.64
CA THR A 284 17.56 -6.79 -32.69
C THR A 284 16.90 -5.42 -32.55
N TRP A 285 17.52 -4.43 -33.21
CA TRP A 285 16.98 -3.06 -33.31
C TRP A 285 15.61 -2.99 -34.00
N HIS A 286 15.26 -3.96 -34.85
CA HIS A 286 13.96 -3.99 -35.55
C HIS A 286 12.81 -4.40 -34.63
N ASP A 287 13.08 -5.24 -33.63
CA ASP A 287 12.09 -5.67 -32.63
C ASP A 287 11.65 -4.48 -31.75
N TRP A 288 12.57 -3.55 -31.49
CA TRP A 288 12.27 -2.30 -30.80
C TRP A 288 11.38 -1.34 -31.59
N ILE A 289 11.46 -1.34 -32.92
CA ILE A 289 10.61 -0.50 -33.78
C ILE A 289 9.16 -0.97 -33.71
N HIS A 290 8.92 -2.28 -33.66
CA HIS A 290 7.58 -2.84 -33.50
C HIS A 290 6.96 -2.52 -32.12
N ILE A 291 7.76 -2.51 -31.05
CA ILE A 291 7.31 -2.13 -29.71
C ILE A 291 6.98 -0.63 -29.64
N ALA A 292 7.80 0.22 -30.27
CA ALA A 292 7.59 1.67 -30.28
C ALA A 292 6.41 2.13 -31.16
N GLN A 293 5.96 1.28 -32.08
CA GLN A 293 4.77 1.51 -32.91
C GLN A 293 3.48 0.97 -32.28
N ASN A 294 3.58 0.29 -31.12
CA ASN A 294 2.42 -0.15 -30.36
C ASN A 294 1.74 1.06 -29.68
N PRO A 295 0.44 1.33 -29.94
CA PRO A 295 -0.26 2.49 -29.39
C PRO A 295 -0.40 2.46 -27.85
N ASP A 296 -0.15 1.32 -27.20
CA ASP A 296 -0.22 1.13 -25.74
C ASP A 296 1.15 1.03 -25.05
N TRP A 297 2.25 1.43 -25.69
CA TRP A 297 3.62 1.27 -25.19
C TRP A 297 3.87 1.87 -23.79
N GLU A 298 3.09 2.87 -23.37
CA GLU A 298 3.16 3.51 -22.05
C GLU A 298 2.64 2.62 -20.90
N ARG A 299 2.01 1.49 -21.22
CA ARG A 299 1.45 0.53 -20.24
C ARG A 299 2.39 -0.63 -19.89
N LEU A 300 3.58 -0.67 -20.49
CA LEU A 300 4.58 -1.71 -20.22
C LEU A 300 5.26 -1.50 -18.84
N PRO A 301 5.60 -2.57 -18.10
CA PRO A 301 6.14 -2.46 -16.75
C PRO A 301 7.53 -1.80 -16.71
N PRO A 302 7.90 -1.07 -15.63
CA PRO A 302 9.17 -0.34 -15.52
C PRO A 302 10.46 -1.19 -15.59
N ALA A 303 10.35 -2.52 -15.52
CA ALA A 303 11.50 -3.43 -15.58
C ALA A 303 12.24 -3.36 -16.93
N HIS A 304 11.54 -3.03 -18.02
CA HIS A 304 12.16 -2.83 -19.34
C HIS A 304 12.94 -1.51 -19.44
N TRP A 305 12.67 -0.56 -18.55
CA TRP A 305 13.35 0.75 -18.55
C TRP A 305 14.66 0.72 -17.74
N ARG A 306 14.84 -0.27 -16.86
CA ARG A 306 16.04 -0.41 -16.00
C ARG A 306 17.27 -1.03 -16.68
N ARG A 307 17.21 -1.33 -17.99
CA ARG A 307 18.38 -1.70 -18.81
C ARG A 307 18.79 -0.61 -19.80
N MET A 308 18.33 0.62 -19.62
CA MET A 308 19.02 1.76 -20.22
C MET A 308 20.10 2.23 -19.26
N ASP A 309 21.30 1.65 -19.38
CA ASP A 309 22.58 2.37 -19.24
C ASP A 309 23.75 1.37 -19.38
N PHE A 310 24.39 1.38 -20.57
CA PHE A 310 25.80 1.72 -20.80
C PHE A 310 26.04 1.56 -22.30
N ILE A 311 26.23 2.68 -23.01
CA ILE A 311 26.70 2.65 -24.40
C ILE A 311 28.21 2.44 -24.34
N TYR A 312 28.69 1.36 -24.94
CA TYR A 312 30.10 1.11 -25.18
C TYR A 312 30.49 1.65 -26.56
N ASP A 313 31.73 2.13 -26.70
CA ASP A 313 32.29 2.41 -28.03
C ASP A 313 32.55 1.08 -28.77
N LYS A 314 32.88 1.14 -30.08
CA LYS A 314 33.11 -0.07 -30.89
C LYS A 314 34.25 -0.98 -30.40
N ASP A 315 35.08 -0.49 -29.50
CA ASP A 315 36.20 -1.21 -28.88
C ASP A 315 35.90 -1.71 -27.45
N GLY A 316 34.66 -1.56 -26.95
CA GLY A 316 34.21 -2.14 -25.68
C GLY A 316 34.53 -1.32 -24.43
N SER A 317 34.92 -0.04 -24.55
CA SER A 317 35.13 0.84 -23.39
C SER A 317 33.85 1.59 -22.97
N PRO A 318 33.55 1.75 -21.65
CA PRO A 318 32.33 2.41 -21.18
C PRO A 318 32.37 3.94 -21.35
N ILE A 319 31.31 4.51 -21.94
CA ILE A 319 31.21 5.97 -22.19
C ILE A 319 30.75 6.68 -20.90
N SER A 320 31.60 7.56 -20.35
CA SER A 320 31.23 8.39 -19.20
C SER A 320 30.19 9.47 -19.56
N SER A 321 29.24 9.68 -18.65
CA SER A 321 27.94 10.36 -18.79
C SER A 321 27.95 11.88 -19.12
N ARG A 322 29.04 12.44 -19.67
CA ARG A 322 29.10 13.86 -20.09
C ARG A 322 29.20 14.09 -21.60
N ARG A 323 29.29 13.05 -22.44
CA ARG A 323 29.39 13.18 -23.92
C ARG A 323 28.11 12.89 -24.72
N ALA A 324 27.08 12.27 -24.13
CA ALA A 324 25.88 11.86 -24.87
C ALA A 324 24.93 13.02 -25.26
N HIS A 325 24.99 14.17 -24.59
CA HIS A 325 24.03 15.24 -24.81
C HIS A 325 24.39 16.26 -25.92
N ARG A 326 25.55 16.10 -26.61
CA ARG A 326 26.00 17.06 -27.66
C ARG A 326 26.09 16.49 -29.08
N ARG A 327 25.70 15.24 -29.33
CA ARG A 327 25.72 14.64 -30.68
C ARG A 327 24.44 13.88 -31.01
N ARG A 328 23.28 14.55 -30.96
CA ARG A 328 22.08 14.16 -31.72
C ARG A 328 21.07 15.30 -31.87
N VAL A 329 21.55 16.51 -32.13
CA VAL A 329 20.75 17.57 -32.78
C VAL A 329 21.48 17.96 -34.06
N ARG A 330 21.31 17.12 -35.09
CA ARG A 330 21.54 17.38 -36.53
C ARG A 330 21.62 16.03 -37.24
N ARG A 331 20.48 15.54 -37.71
CA ARG A 331 20.27 15.09 -39.11
C ARG A 331 18.98 14.28 -39.25
N LYS A 332 18.13 14.78 -40.16
CA LYS A 332 17.06 14.13 -40.92
C LYS A 332 15.76 13.77 -40.18
N VAL A 333 14.89 14.78 -40.14
CA VAL A 333 13.44 14.64 -40.32
C VAL A 333 13.16 14.29 -41.79
N PRO A 334 12.40 13.23 -42.09
CA PRO A 334 11.61 13.17 -43.32
C PRO A 334 10.23 13.77 -43.05
N SER A 335 9.95 14.84 -43.77
CA SER A 335 8.67 15.55 -43.82
C SER A 335 7.54 14.67 -44.33
N ARG A 336 6.48 14.50 -43.54
CA ARG A 336 5.12 14.29 -44.07
C ARG A 336 4.08 14.58 -42.97
N TRP A 337 3.16 15.50 -43.30
CA TRP A 337 1.98 15.93 -42.53
C TRP A 337 2.21 16.99 -41.43
N ALA A 338 2.62 18.18 -41.87
CA ALA A 338 2.12 19.42 -41.30
C ALA A 338 0.71 19.67 -41.86
N LYS A 339 -0.33 19.41 -41.06
CA LYS A 339 -1.67 20.00 -41.22
C LYS A 339 -2.21 20.26 -39.82
N TYR A 340 -2.67 21.50 -39.60
CA TYR A 340 -3.27 22.07 -38.38
C TYR A 340 -2.33 22.73 -37.34
N GLY A 341 -1.63 23.78 -37.79
CA GLY A 341 -1.75 25.17 -37.27
C GLY A 341 -1.49 25.55 -35.79
N ALA A 342 -0.46 26.40 -35.62
CA ALA A 342 -0.35 27.57 -34.71
C ALA A 342 0.35 27.39 -33.32
N PRO A 343 0.89 28.47 -32.68
CA PRO A 343 2.28 28.92 -32.86
C PRO A 343 3.10 29.05 -31.56
N SER A 344 4.41 28.88 -31.71
CA SER A 344 5.47 29.05 -30.70
C SER A 344 5.67 30.50 -30.21
N ARG A 345 5.84 30.70 -28.89
CA ARG A 345 6.58 31.84 -28.33
C ARG A 345 7.48 31.43 -27.14
N MET A 346 8.77 31.74 -27.31
CA MET A 346 9.77 32.11 -26.31
C MET A 346 10.43 31.04 -25.41
N LEU A 347 11.45 30.38 -25.98
CA LEU A 347 12.71 30.11 -25.28
C LEU A 347 13.73 31.16 -25.74
N GLY A 348 14.29 31.92 -24.80
CA GLY A 348 15.36 32.86 -25.09
C GLY A 348 16.08 33.31 -23.83
N ARG A 349 17.17 32.62 -23.47
CA ARG A 349 18.54 33.17 -23.42
C ARG A 349 19.50 32.35 -22.52
N LEU A 350 20.69 32.14 -23.09
CA LEU A 350 22.02 32.12 -22.48
C LEU A 350 22.59 30.81 -21.87
N SER A 351 23.36 30.14 -22.73
CA SER A 351 24.55 29.38 -22.39
C SER A 351 25.81 30.26 -22.47
N THR A 352 26.57 30.43 -21.38
CA THR A 352 28.02 30.68 -21.46
C THR A 352 28.69 30.49 -20.10
N ALA A 353 29.27 29.30 -19.87
CA ALA A 353 30.45 29.05 -19.02
C ALA A 353 30.51 27.55 -18.72
N ILE A 354 31.24 26.79 -19.54
CA ILE A 354 32.00 25.55 -19.22
C ILE A 354 32.69 25.20 -20.55
N MET A 355 33.72 25.98 -20.89
CA MET A 355 34.67 25.71 -21.97
C MET A 355 35.95 26.50 -21.64
N ARG A 356 36.71 26.00 -20.67
CA ARG A 356 38.13 26.31 -20.31
C ARG A 356 38.34 25.61 -18.96
N GLY A 357 39.22 24.65 -18.73
CA GLY A 357 40.19 23.95 -19.55
C GLY A 357 40.80 22.86 -18.66
N ALA A 358 41.12 21.71 -19.23
CA ALA A 358 41.91 20.66 -18.59
C ALA A 358 43.04 20.27 -19.55
N ARG A 359 44.29 20.50 -19.13
CA ARG A 359 45.56 19.90 -19.59
C ARG A 359 46.57 20.14 -18.45
N GLU A 360 46.96 19.12 -17.68
CA GLU A 360 48.13 18.23 -17.85
C GLU A 360 49.49 18.89 -17.50
N GLY A 361 50.30 18.20 -16.66
CA GLY A 361 51.77 18.34 -16.59
C GLY A 361 52.41 18.39 -15.19
N ASP A 362 53.29 17.42 -14.91
CA ASP A 362 54.05 17.16 -13.66
C ASP A 362 55.11 18.20 -13.23
N ASN A 363 55.36 18.32 -11.90
CA ASN A 363 56.67 18.25 -11.18
C ASN A 363 56.70 19.01 -9.81
N VAL A 364 56.72 18.25 -8.70
CA VAL A 364 57.68 18.17 -7.53
C VAL A 364 58.45 19.44 -7.09
N PRO A 365 58.85 19.65 -5.80
CA PRO A 365 58.17 19.59 -4.48
C PRO A 365 58.54 20.81 -3.56
N ALA A 366 58.13 20.79 -2.28
CA ALA A 366 59.01 20.96 -1.09
C ALA A 366 58.43 21.79 0.07
N ARG A 367 58.45 21.16 1.26
CA ARG A 367 58.69 21.68 2.62
C ARG A 367 57.65 22.66 3.18
N GLY A 368 57.22 22.57 4.43
CA GLY A 368 57.59 21.74 5.57
C GLY A 368 56.84 22.26 6.81
N ASP A 369 56.76 21.44 7.85
CA ASP A 369 56.84 21.80 9.28
C ASP A 369 56.16 23.10 9.77
N SER A 370 55.37 23.14 10.84
CA SER A 370 55.40 22.38 12.09
C SER A 370 54.46 23.10 13.07
N GLY A 371 54.02 22.38 14.10
CA GLY A 371 53.58 22.95 15.39
C GLY A 371 52.21 23.62 15.37
N GLY A 372 51.34 23.49 16.36
CA GLY A 372 51.44 23.02 17.73
C GLY A 372 50.26 23.72 18.46
N VAL A 373 49.32 22.98 19.02
CA VAL A 373 49.25 22.62 20.45
C VAL A 373 48.53 23.67 21.32
N LYS A 374 47.52 23.17 22.06
CA LYS A 374 46.88 23.66 23.30
C LYS A 374 45.99 24.91 23.17
N GLY A 375 44.89 25.03 23.91
CA GLY A 375 44.35 24.22 25.01
C GLY A 375 43.43 25.11 25.86
N GLU A 376 42.60 24.45 26.67
CA GLU A 376 42.01 24.94 27.93
C GLU A 376 40.84 25.96 27.84
N THR A 377 39.59 25.52 28.06
CA THR A 377 38.85 25.37 29.35
C THR A 377 38.54 26.67 30.07
N MET A 378 37.25 26.98 30.27
CA MET A 378 36.65 27.02 31.61
C MET A 378 35.13 27.25 31.56
N SER A 379 34.47 26.46 32.41
CA SER A 379 33.09 26.51 32.88
C SER A 379 32.76 27.76 33.71
N LEU A 380 31.48 28.12 33.82
CA LEU A 380 30.76 28.16 35.11
C LEU A 380 29.25 28.44 34.95
N ASN A 381 28.53 27.95 35.95
CA ASN A 381 27.08 27.82 36.11
C ASN A 381 26.31 29.14 36.31
N GLY A 382 24.99 29.10 36.10
CA GLY A 382 24.05 30.11 36.60
C GLY A 382 22.58 29.76 36.33
N SER A 383 21.93 29.18 37.33
CA SER A 383 20.48 28.93 37.47
C SER A 383 19.64 30.21 37.50
N THR A 384 18.37 30.18 37.04
CA THR A 384 17.15 30.58 37.81
C THR A 384 15.84 30.52 37.02
N HIS A 385 14.86 29.83 37.61
CA HIS A 385 13.41 30.08 37.76
C HIS A 385 12.47 30.64 36.66
N TYR A 386 11.37 29.89 36.49
CA TYR A 386 9.99 30.29 36.10
C TYR A 386 9.36 31.25 37.16
N PRO A 387 8.32 32.09 36.87
CA PRO A 387 6.97 31.57 36.60
C PRO A 387 5.97 32.44 35.78
N SER A 388 4.86 31.77 35.42
CA SER A 388 3.45 32.23 35.36
C SER A 388 2.97 33.35 34.41
N SER A 389 1.94 32.96 33.65
CA SER A 389 0.89 33.72 32.95
C SER A 389 0.20 34.78 33.83
N PRO A 390 -0.53 35.79 33.27
CA PRO A 390 -1.89 35.55 32.75
C PRO A 390 -2.38 36.46 31.59
N ARG A 391 -3.22 35.91 30.70
CA ARG A 391 -4.62 36.33 30.42
C ARG A 391 -5.21 35.47 29.30
#